data_AF-X1QZJ4-F1
#
_entry.id   AF-X1QZJ4-F1
#
_cell.length_a   1.000
_cell.length_b   1.000
_cell.length_c   1.000
_cell.angle_alpha   90.00
_cell.angle_beta   90.00
_cell.angle_gamma   90.00
#
_symmetry.space_group_name_H-M   'P 1'
#
loop_
_entity.id
_entity.type
_entity.pdbx_description
1 polymer ?
#
loop_
_entity_poly.entity_id
_entity_poly.type
_entity_poly.pdbx_seq_one_letter_code
_entity_poly.pdbx_strand_id
1 'polypeptide(L)'
;PLEEPQKEPGPKLVKHLIQPEALQLIPEVIARKYTAIPLEVKDNVLRVAMVNPEDVLAIEALATRSQMRIQPQAASAEEIQEAIDFNYQSYDEIERQVASISLPSETEEQIRPDTVTDAPVVQALSLIIDEAVKARSSDIHLQPQEDELRVRYRIDGTLHDMLFLPLATAAPLISRIKILASMNIAEHHRPQDGQFSIKTKG
;
A
#
# COMPACT_ATOMS: atom_id res chain seq x y z
N PRO A 1 3.34 -51.96 -3.35
CA PRO A 1 3.87 -50.58 -3.50
C PRO A 1 2.68 -49.62 -3.54
N LEU A 2 2.50 -48.87 -2.46
CA LEU A 2 1.45 -47.85 -2.36
C LEU A 2 1.88 -46.69 -3.27
N GLU A 3 1.07 -46.40 -4.29
CA GLU A 3 1.28 -45.23 -5.14
C GLU A 3 1.04 -43.97 -4.29
N GLU A 4 2.10 -43.17 -4.13
CA GLU A 4 2.00 -41.85 -3.54
C GLU A 4 1.09 -40.98 -4.43
N PRO A 5 0.13 -40.23 -3.86
CA PRO A 5 -0.69 -39.34 -4.65
C PRO A 5 0.20 -38.23 -5.20
N GLN A 6 0.29 -38.15 -6.52
CA GLN A 6 0.96 -37.08 -7.24
C GLN A 6 0.28 -35.76 -6.83
N LYS A 7 1.02 -34.91 -6.10
CA LYS A 7 0.65 -33.52 -5.87
C LYS A 7 0.60 -32.83 -7.22
N GLU A 8 -0.59 -32.67 -7.78
CA GLU A 8 -0.80 -31.82 -8.94
C GLU A 8 -0.20 -30.43 -8.64
N PRO A 9 0.60 -29.85 -9.56
CA PRO A 9 1.10 -28.50 -9.38
C PRO A 9 -0.12 -27.59 -9.36
N GLY A 10 -0.37 -26.95 -8.21
CA GLY A 10 -1.44 -25.97 -8.07
C GLY A 10 -1.32 -24.89 -9.15
N PRO A 11 -2.43 -24.21 -9.49
CA PRO A 11 -2.37 -23.11 -10.44
C PRO A 11 -1.29 -22.14 -9.97
N LYS A 12 -0.32 -21.84 -10.84
CA LYS A 12 0.70 -20.83 -10.55
C LYS A 12 0.00 -19.61 -9.99
N LEU A 13 0.58 -18.94 -9.00
CA LEU A 13 0.16 -17.58 -8.64
C LEU A 13 0.45 -16.68 -9.85
N VAL A 14 -0.42 -16.76 -10.85
CA VAL A 14 -0.35 -15.94 -12.06
C VAL A 14 -0.42 -14.52 -11.52
N LYS A 15 0.47 -13.67 -12.02
CA LYS A 15 0.72 -12.27 -11.65
C LYS A 15 -0.50 -11.32 -11.72
N HIS A 16 -1.71 -11.86 -11.69
CA HIS A 16 -2.98 -11.20 -11.86
C HIS A 16 -3.93 -11.66 -10.74
N LEU A 17 -4.49 -10.67 -10.03
CA LEU A 17 -5.56 -10.76 -9.02
C LEU A 17 -5.11 -10.92 -7.56
N ILE A 18 -4.01 -10.26 -7.16
CA ILE A 18 -3.97 -9.79 -5.79
C ILE A 18 -4.75 -8.48 -5.75
N GLN A 19 -5.90 -8.52 -5.12
CA GLN A 19 -6.75 -7.36 -4.86
C GLN A 19 -6.02 -6.42 -3.89
N PRO A 20 -5.86 -5.13 -4.23
CA PRO A 20 -5.23 -4.15 -3.34
C PRO A 20 -5.86 -4.11 -1.94
N GLU A 21 -7.16 -4.38 -1.87
CA GLU A 21 -7.95 -4.51 -0.65
C GLU A 21 -7.45 -5.64 0.25
N ALA A 22 -7.06 -6.75 -0.36
CA ALA A 22 -6.60 -7.93 0.34
C ALA A 22 -5.21 -7.68 0.96
N LEU A 23 -4.31 -6.99 0.25
CA LEU A 23 -2.96 -6.62 0.72
C LEU A 23 -3.00 -5.74 1.96
N GLN A 24 -3.95 -4.81 2.05
CA GLN A 24 -4.08 -3.91 3.21
C GLN A 24 -4.43 -4.64 4.50
N LEU A 25 -5.19 -5.73 4.39
CA LEU A 25 -5.65 -6.48 5.55
C LEU A 25 -4.49 -7.19 6.24
N ILE A 26 -3.45 -7.56 5.51
CA ILE A 26 -2.31 -8.30 6.02
C ILE A 26 -1.01 -7.52 5.76
N PRO A 27 -0.43 -6.84 6.77
CA PRO A 27 0.87 -6.18 6.61
C PRO A 27 1.98 -7.13 6.18
N GLU A 28 3.00 -6.60 5.48
CA GLU A 28 4.15 -7.36 4.98
C GLU A 28 4.80 -8.22 6.06
N VAL A 29 4.99 -7.66 7.26
CA VAL A 29 5.61 -8.36 8.39
C VAL A 29 4.85 -9.64 8.76
N ILE A 30 3.51 -9.60 8.70
CA ILE A 30 2.65 -10.75 9.00
C ILE A 30 2.66 -11.72 7.81
N ALA A 31 2.58 -11.21 6.58
CA ALA A 31 2.67 -12.01 5.36
C ALA A 31 3.97 -12.80 5.29
N ARG A 32 5.12 -12.17 5.59
CA ARG A 32 6.43 -12.84 5.67
C ARG A 32 6.51 -13.84 6.82
N LYS A 33 6.07 -13.45 8.02
CA LYS A 33 6.12 -14.30 9.22
C LYS A 33 5.40 -15.64 9.01
N TYR A 34 4.23 -15.61 8.38
CA TYR A 34 3.43 -16.81 8.13
C TYR A 34 3.60 -17.39 6.73
N THR A 35 4.51 -16.82 5.94
CA THR A 35 4.73 -17.16 4.52
C THR A 35 3.39 -17.31 3.81
N ALA A 36 2.62 -16.22 3.83
CA ALA A 36 1.25 -16.16 3.37
C ALA A 36 1.00 -14.83 2.67
N ILE A 37 0.25 -14.82 1.57
CA ILE A 37 -0.12 -13.60 0.86
C ILE A 37 -1.63 -13.55 0.61
N PRO A 38 -2.30 -12.44 1.00
CA PRO A 38 -3.70 -12.26 0.70
C PRO A 38 -3.91 -12.12 -0.82
N LEU A 39 -4.95 -12.75 -1.34
CA LEU A 39 -5.27 -12.77 -2.77
C LEU A 39 -6.49 -11.90 -3.08
N GLU A 40 -7.63 -12.21 -2.47
CA GLU A 40 -8.87 -11.49 -2.73
C GLU A 40 -9.84 -11.56 -1.55
N VAL A 41 -10.74 -10.57 -1.48
CA VAL A 41 -11.82 -10.48 -0.52
C VAL A 41 -13.14 -10.74 -1.24
N LYS A 42 -13.93 -11.70 -0.75
CA LYS A 42 -15.27 -11.98 -1.26
C LYS A 42 -16.19 -12.44 -0.14
N ASP A 43 -17.37 -11.83 0.00
CA ASP A 43 -18.39 -12.23 0.98
C ASP A 43 -17.87 -12.36 2.43
N ASN A 44 -17.02 -11.41 2.86
CA ASN A 44 -16.34 -11.40 4.16
C ASN A 44 -15.37 -12.59 4.40
N VAL A 45 -14.92 -13.20 3.31
CA VAL A 45 -13.90 -14.25 3.27
C VAL A 45 -12.67 -13.69 2.57
N LEU A 46 -11.52 -13.74 3.26
CA LEU A 46 -10.22 -13.40 2.71
C LEU A 46 -9.54 -14.67 2.22
N ARG A 47 -9.34 -14.78 0.91
CA ARG A 47 -8.57 -15.88 0.33
C ARG A 47 -7.09 -15.58 0.49
N VAL A 48 -6.34 -16.53 1.02
CA VAL A 48 -4.91 -16.37 1.31
C VAL A 48 -4.14 -17.54 0.72
N ALA A 49 -3.11 -17.24 -0.08
CA ALA A 49 -2.14 -18.24 -0.49
C ALA A 49 -1.17 -18.50 0.66
N MET A 50 -0.98 -19.77 1.03
CA MET A 50 -0.16 -20.20 2.16
C MET A 50 0.67 -21.43 1.79
N VAL A 51 1.88 -21.54 2.34
CA VAL A 51 2.72 -22.75 2.20
C VAL A 51 2.04 -23.95 2.85
N ASN A 52 1.44 -23.76 4.03
CA ASN A 52 0.69 -24.77 4.75
C ASN A 52 -0.74 -24.30 5.04
N PRO A 53 -1.73 -24.72 4.22
CA PRO A 53 -3.15 -24.42 4.45
C PRO A 53 -3.75 -25.04 5.70
N GLU A 54 -3.05 -25.95 6.38
CA GLU A 54 -3.50 -26.59 7.62
C GLU A 54 -2.88 -25.95 8.88
N ASP A 55 -2.07 -24.89 8.72
CA ASP A 55 -1.49 -24.17 9.85
C ASP A 55 -2.57 -23.32 10.55
N VAL A 56 -3.17 -23.91 11.59
CA VAL A 56 -4.23 -23.29 12.39
C VAL A 56 -3.75 -21.98 13.03
N LEU A 57 -2.50 -21.91 13.50
CA LEU A 57 -1.98 -20.72 14.16
C LEU A 57 -1.84 -19.55 13.18
N ALA A 58 -1.35 -19.82 11.97
CA ALA A 58 -1.28 -18.83 10.90
C ALA A 58 -2.68 -18.36 10.49
N ILE A 59 -3.61 -19.28 10.30
CA ILE A 59 -5.00 -18.97 9.94
C ILE A 59 -5.67 -18.10 11.00
N GLU A 60 -5.54 -18.42 12.28
CA GLU A 60 -6.11 -17.63 13.38
C GLU A 60 -5.48 -16.24 13.47
N ALA A 61 -4.16 -16.13 13.30
CA ALA A 61 -3.47 -14.85 13.31
C ALA A 61 -3.92 -13.95 12.15
N LEU A 62 -4.03 -14.50 10.94
CA LEU A 62 -4.51 -13.80 9.75
C LEU A 62 -5.99 -13.41 9.88
N ALA A 63 -6.83 -14.29 10.42
CA ALA A 63 -8.24 -14.02 10.70
C ALA A 63 -8.41 -12.89 11.71
N THR A 64 -7.64 -12.94 12.80
CA THR A 64 -7.65 -11.91 13.85
C THR A 64 -7.20 -10.57 13.31
N ARG A 65 -6.16 -10.57 12.47
CA ARG A 65 -5.65 -9.33 11.86
C ARG A 65 -6.64 -8.73 10.85
N SER A 66 -7.17 -9.56 9.95
CA SER A 66 -8.08 -9.11 8.89
C SER A 66 -9.52 -8.89 9.37
N GLN A 67 -9.89 -9.41 10.54
CA GLN A 67 -11.29 -9.51 11.03
C GLN A 67 -12.21 -10.25 10.04
N MET A 68 -11.65 -11.14 9.21
CA MET A 68 -12.36 -11.90 8.19
C MET A 68 -12.17 -13.40 8.37
N ARG A 69 -13.06 -14.18 7.75
CA ARG A 69 -12.84 -15.63 7.64
C ARG A 69 -11.74 -15.89 6.62
N ILE A 70 -10.74 -16.68 7.00
CA ILE A 70 -9.65 -17.04 6.08
C ILE A 70 -10.05 -18.29 5.29
N GLN A 71 -9.89 -18.21 3.96
CA GLN A 71 -9.92 -19.36 3.07
C GLN A 71 -8.51 -19.63 2.56
N PRO A 72 -7.79 -20.59 3.15
CA PRO A 72 -6.42 -20.86 2.75
C PRO A 72 -6.39 -21.65 1.43
N GLN A 73 -5.39 -21.33 0.61
CA GLN A 73 -5.09 -22.02 -0.64
C GLN A 73 -3.60 -22.38 -0.64
N ALA A 74 -3.26 -23.61 -1.03
CA ALA A 74 -1.85 -24.03 -1.13
C ALA A 74 -1.14 -23.27 -2.26
N ALA A 75 0.04 -22.73 -1.96
CA ALA A 75 0.98 -22.21 -2.95
C ALA A 75 2.42 -22.51 -2.51
N SER A 76 3.38 -22.45 -3.43
CA SER A 76 4.78 -22.68 -3.07
C SER A 76 5.36 -21.50 -2.30
N ALA A 77 6.37 -21.77 -1.46
CA ALA A 77 7.06 -20.72 -0.72
C ALA A 77 7.73 -19.70 -1.65
N GLU A 78 8.28 -20.17 -2.78
CA GLU A 78 8.91 -19.32 -3.80
C GLU A 78 7.89 -18.35 -4.42
N GLU A 79 6.73 -18.83 -4.85
CA GLU A 79 5.69 -17.98 -5.44
C GLU A 79 5.14 -16.96 -4.44
N ILE A 80 4.92 -17.36 -3.19
CA ILE A 80 4.47 -16.46 -2.14
C ILE A 80 5.53 -15.39 -1.88
N GLN A 81 6.81 -15.78 -1.82
CA GLN A 81 7.90 -14.86 -1.55
C GLN A 81 8.07 -13.84 -2.68
N GLU A 82 8.04 -14.28 -3.94
CA GLU A 82 8.06 -13.39 -5.11
C GLU A 82 6.88 -12.41 -5.09
N ALA A 83 5.68 -12.90 -4.74
CA ALA A 83 4.50 -12.06 -4.68
C ALA A 83 4.56 -11.05 -3.52
N ILE A 84 5.11 -11.44 -2.36
CA ILE A 84 5.33 -10.52 -1.24
C ILE A 84 6.32 -9.42 -1.65
N ASP A 85 7.46 -9.81 -2.23
CA ASP A 85 8.50 -8.87 -2.65
C ASP A 85 7.96 -7.88 -3.69
N PHE A 86 7.16 -8.34 -4.65
CA PHE A 86 6.59 -7.45 -5.66
C PHE A 86 5.53 -6.49 -5.13
N ASN A 87 4.67 -6.94 -4.20
CA ASN A 87 3.49 -6.17 -3.79
C ASN A 87 3.71 -5.28 -2.55
N TYR A 88 4.63 -5.65 -1.65
CA TYR A 88 4.88 -4.86 -0.44
C TYR A 88 6.09 -3.91 -0.55
N GLN A 89 7.09 -4.19 -1.41
CA GLN A 89 8.28 -3.33 -1.55
C GLN A 89 7.95 -1.87 -1.89
N SER A 90 6.91 -1.63 -2.69
CA SER A 90 6.48 -0.27 -3.02
C SER A 90 6.03 0.53 -1.79
N TYR A 91 5.31 -0.10 -0.86
CA TYR A 91 4.82 0.55 0.35
C TYR A 91 5.94 0.77 1.36
N ASP A 92 6.83 -0.21 1.49
CA ASP A 92 8.05 -0.13 2.30
C ASP A 92 8.95 1.04 1.84
N GLU A 93 9.06 1.26 0.53
CA GLU A 93 9.81 2.39 -0.03
C GLU A 93 9.10 3.72 0.26
N ILE A 94 7.78 3.79 0.14
CA ILE A 94 7.00 4.98 0.53
C ILE A 94 7.24 5.32 2.00
N GLU A 95 7.14 4.34 2.90
CA GLU A 95 7.38 4.54 4.34
C GLU A 95 8.79 5.02 4.63
N ARG A 96 9.82 4.50 3.95
CA ARG A 96 11.21 4.97 4.09
C ARG A 96 11.39 6.41 3.66
N GLN A 97 10.81 6.79 2.51
CA GLN A 97 10.85 8.18 2.05
C GLN A 97 10.12 9.08 3.06
N VAL A 98 8.97 8.64 3.56
CA VAL A 98 8.17 9.35 4.57
C VAL A 98 8.88 9.50 5.91
N ALA A 99 9.60 8.47 6.37
CA ALA A 99 10.39 8.55 7.58
C ALA A 99 11.47 9.64 7.45
N SER A 100 12.08 9.78 6.27
CA SER A 100 13.07 10.84 6.03
C SER A 100 12.45 12.25 5.94
N ILE A 101 11.15 12.38 5.65
CA ILE A 101 10.39 13.65 5.75
C ILE A 101 10.11 14.01 7.21
N SER A 102 9.83 13.01 8.04
CA SER A 102 9.34 13.19 9.42
C SER A 102 10.45 13.42 10.45
N LEU A 103 11.72 13.20 10.08
CA LEU A 103 12.85 13.60 10.91
C LEU A 103 12.92 15.13 10.93
N PRO A 104 12.82 15.77 12.10
CA PRO A 104 12.88 17.23 12.17
C PRO A 104 14.27 17.69 11.73
N SER A 105 14.35 18.37 10.59
CA SER A 105 15.37 19.41 10.42
C SER A 105 15.08 20.45 11.50
N GLU A 106 16.07 20.78 12.33
CA GLU A 106 15.99 21.70 13.49
C GLU A 106 15.67 23.16 13.13
N THR A 107 14.89 23.41 12.07
CA THR A 107 14.54 24.76 11.63
C THR A 107 13.05 24.82 11.40
N GLU A 108 12.32 25.06 12.48
CA GLU A 108 11.03 25.77 12.44
C GLU A 108 11.28 27.18 11.90
N GLU A 109 11.54 27.33 10.60
CA GLU A 109 11.62 28.65 9.99
C GLU A 109 11.32 28.57 8.50
N GLN A 110 10.10 29.00 8.16
CA GLN A 110 9.69 29.47 6.84
C GLN A 110 9.68 28.40 5.75
N ILE A 111 8.49 28.19 5.17
CA ILE A 111 8.31 27.53 3.87
C ILE A 111 9.15 28.29 2.84
N ARG A 112 10.41 27.89 2.66
CA ARG A 112 11.29 28.31 1.56
C ARG A 112 11.31 27.17 0.54
N PRO A 113 11.03 27.44 -0.74
CA PRO A 113 10.97 26.42 -1.77
C PRO A 113 12.38 26.14 -2.30
N ASP A 114 13.33 25.72 -1.45
CA ASP A 114 14.71 25.46 -1.89
C ASP A 114 15.09 23.99 -1.69
N THR A 115 14.76 23.22 -2.74
CA THR A 115 15.46 22.07 -3.37
C THR A 115 16.00 20.88 -2.55
N VAL A 116 16.26 20.96 -1.24
CA VAL A 116 16.88 19.87 -0.46
C VAL A 116 15.85 19.03 0.30
N THR A 117 14.76 19.63 0.76
CA THR A 117 13.64 18.93 1.45
C THR A 117 12.66 18.26 0.50
N ASP A 118 12.75 18.58 -0.79
CA ASP A 118 11.75 18.17 -1.78
C ASP A 118 11.98 16.73 -2.28
N ALA A 119 13.23 16.21 -2.24
CA ALA A 119 13.54 14.93 -2.88
C ALA A 119 12.77 13.73 -2.28
N PRO A 120 12.70 13.52 -0.95
CA PRO A 120 11.91 12.44 -0.38
C PRO A 120 10.41 12.62 -0.57
N VAL A 121 9.91 13.87 -0.46
CA VAL A 121 8.49 14.20 -0.67
C VAL A 121 8.08 13.89 -2.11
N VAL A 122 8.91 14.29 -3.08
CA VAL A 122 8.72 14.01 -4.51
C VAL A 122 8.70 12.52 -4.77
N GLN A 123 9.64 11.77 -4.19
CA GLN A 123 9.71 10.31 -4.36
C GLN A 123 8.49 9.61 -3.74
N ALA A 124 8.14 9.94 -2.49
CA ALA A 124 6.96 9.41 -1.82
C ALA A 124 5.68 9.68 -2.62
N LEU A 125 5.47 10.91 -3.09
CA LEU A 125 4.31 11.27 -3.91
C LEU A 125 4.32 10.50 -5.24
N SER A 126 5.48 10.34 -5.88
CA SER A 126 5.60 9.61 -7.14
C SER A 126 5.25 8.14 -6.97
N LEU A 127 5.73 7.50 -5.90
CA LEU A 127 5.41 6.12 -5.55
C LEU A 127 3.92 5.94 -5.23
N ILE A 128 3.31 6.85 -4.47
CA ILE A 128 1.86 6.84 -4.21
C ILE A 128 1.08 6.89 -5.54
N ILE A 129 1.46 7.77 -6.46
CA ILE A 129 0.80 7.89 -7.76
C ILE A 129 1.03 6.62 -8.61
N ASP A 130 2.26 6.10 -8.66
CA ASP A 130 2.59 4.87 -9.40
C ASP A 130 1.77 3.68 -8.88
N GLU A 131 1.63 3.53 -7.56
CA GLU A 131 0.81 2.48 -6.95
C GLU A 131 -0.68 2.66 -7.26
N ALA A 132 -1.20 3.90 -7.24
CA ALA A 132 -2.57 4.16 -7.64
C ALA A 132 -2.84 3.78 -9.10
N VAL A 133 -1.89 4.03 -10.01
CA VAL A 133 -1.99 3.62 -11.42
C VAL A 133 -1.95 2.11 -11.56
N LYS A 134 -1.02 1.41 -10.88
CA LYS A 134 -0.95 -0.07 -10.89
C LYS A 134 -2.23 -0.70 -10.37
N ALA A 135 -2.81 -0.13 -9.32
CA ALA A 135 -4.09 -0.53 -8.73
C ALA A 135 -5.31 -0.14 -9.58
N ARG A 136 -5.12 0.58 -10.70
CA ARG A 136 -6.18 1.12 -11.56
C ARG A 136 -7.19 2.00 -10.80
N SER A 137 -6.70 2.75 -9.83
CA SER A 137 -7.52 3.65 -9.02
C SER A 137 -8.05 4.82 -9.85
N SER A 138 -9.31 5.21 -9.65
CA SER A 138 -9.88 6.43 -10.23
C SER A 138 -9.56 7.69 -9.43
N ASP A 139 -9.37 7.55 -8.10
CA ASP A 139 -9.17 8.67 -7.19
C ASP A 139 -8.09 8.33 -6.15
N ILE A 140 -7.25 9.31 -5.81
CA ILE A 140 -6.33 9.23 -4.68
C ILE A 140 -6.81 10.23 -3.63
N HIS A 141 -7.17 9.73 -2.45
CA HIS A 141 -7.60 10.54 -1.32
C HIS A 141 -6.47 10.63 -0.29
N LEU A 142 -5.99 11.85 -0.02
CA LEU A 142 -5.10 12.15 1.10
C LEU A 142 -5.95 12.77 2.22
N GLN A 143 -6.13 12.07 3.33
CA GLN A 143 -7.05 12.42 4.41
C GLN A 143 -6.27 12.58 5.73
N PRO A 144 -5.85 13.81 6.09
CA PRO A 144 -5.32 14.06 7.42
C PRO A 144 -6.40 13.76 8.46
N GLN A 145 -6.06 12.91 9.44
CA GLN A 145 -6.86 12.61 10.62
C GLN A 145 -6.21 13.24 11.86
N GLU A 146 -6.71 12.90 13.05
CA GLU A 146 -6.22 13.47 14.31
C GLU A 146 -4.72 13.14 14.54
N ASP A 147 -4.30 11.90 14.27
CA ASP A 147 -2.93 11.43 14.56
C ASP A 147 -2.13 10.97 13.34
N GLU A 148 -2.78 10.82 12.17
CA GLU A 148 -2.18 10.20 10.99
C GLU A 148 -2.69 10.81 9.68
N LEU A 149 -1.92 10.64 8.61
CA LEU A 149 -2.38 10.87 7.24
C LEU A 149 -2.83 9.53 6.65
N ARG A 150 -4.13 9.39 6.39
CA ARG A 150 -4.69 8.23 5.71
C ARG A 150 -4.70 8.44 4.20
N VAL A 151 -4.13 7.50 3.44
CA VAL A 151 -4.17 7.50 1.97
C VAL A 151 -5.13 6.41 1.51
N ARG A 152 -6.13 6.79 0.71
CA ARG A 152 -7.15 5.87 0.19
C ARG A 152 -7.22 5.92 -1.33
N TYR A 153 -7.43 4.77 -1.96
CA TYR A 153 -7.68 4.66 -3.39
C TYR A 153 -9.14 4.31 -3.64
N ARG A 154 -9.72 4.85 -4.72
CA ARG A 154 -11.02 4.39 -5.22
C ARG A 154 -10.80 3.38 -6.33
N ILE A 155 -11.10 2.12 -6.05
CA ILE A 155 -10.95 1.00 -6.99
C ILE A 155 -12.35 0.43 -7.23
N ASP A 156 -12.76 0.35 -8.49
CA ASP A 156 -14.09 -0.14 -8.89
C ASP A 156 -15.26 0.49 -8.11
N GLY A 157 -15.13 1.79 -7.79
CA GLY A 157 -16.13 2.59 -7.07
C GLY A 157 -16.05 2.53 -5.55
N THR A 158 -15.27 1.61 -4.97
CA THR A 158 -15.13 1.42 -3.52
C THR A 158 -13.83 2.05 -3.01
N LEU A 159 -13.84 2.60 -1.79
CA LEU A 159 -12.67 3.23 -1.18
C LEU A 159 -11.91 2.26 -0.30
N HIS A 160 -10.59 2.18 -0.48
CA HIS A 160 -9.70 1.24 0.20
C HIS A 160 -8.54 1.97 0.88
N ASP A 161 -8.23 1.57 2.12
CA ASP A 161 -7.25 2.23 2.99
C ASP A 161 -5.83 1.70 2.73
N MET A 162 -5.10 2.34 1.82
CA MET A 162 -3.83 1.82 1.30
C MET A 162 -2.66 2.01 2.28
N LEU A 163 -2.58 3.19 2.90
CA LEU A 163 -1.45 3.61 3.73
C LEU A 163 -1.91 4.47 4.90
N PHE A 164 -1.17 4.35 5.99
CA PHE A 164 -1.25 5.20 7.16
C PHE A 164 0.13 5.81 7.38
N LEU A 165 0.26 7.11 7.19
CA LEU A 165 1.54 7.83 7.28
C LEU A 165 1.52 8.76 8.50
N PRO A 166 2.69 9.10 9.09
CA PRO A 166 2.75 10.10 10.14
C PRO A 166 2.10 11.43 9.69
N LEU A 167 1.30 12.05 10.56
CA LEU A 167 0.59 13.30 10.23
C LEU A 167 1.51 14.42 9.73
N ALA A 168 2.76 14.45 10.20
CA ALA A 168 3.79 15.39 9.76
C ALA A 168 4.03 15.39 8.24
N THR A 169 3.70 14.30 7.53
CA THR A 169 3.84 14.19 6.08
C THR A 169 2.76 14.89 5.27
N ALA A 170 1.62 15.23 5.90
CA ALA A 170 0.48 15.83 5.21
C ALA A 170 0.84 17.19 4.61
N ALA A 171 1.44 18.09 5.39
CA ALA A 171 1.75 19.43 4.91
C ALA A 171 2.78 19.44 3.75
N PRO A 172 3.90 18.69 3.82
CA PRO A 172 4.82 18.55 2.70
C PRO A 172 4.17 17.99 1.42
N LEU A 173 3.38 16.91 1.54
CA LEU A 173 2.71 16.30 0.38
C LEU A 173 1.69 17.25 -0.27
N ILE A 174 0.87 17.92 0.55
CA ILE A 174 -0.12 18.91 0.07
C ILE A 174 0.60 20.08 -0.63
N SER A 175 1.66 20.61 -0.02
CA SER A 175 2.48 21.68 -0.60
C SER A 175 3.02 21.27 -1.97
N ARG A 176 3.55 20.04 -2.08
CA ARG A 176 4.08 19.51 -3.34
C ARG A 176 3.01 19.37 -4.42
N ILE A 177 1.84 18.87 -4.07
CA ILE A 177 0.70 18.77 -5.00
C ILE A 177 0.28 20.15 -5.48
N LYS A 178 0.17 21.14 -4.57
CA LYS A 178 -0.15 22.52 -4.92
C LYS A 178 0.86 23.11 -5.90
N ILE A 179 2.17 22.87 -5.68
CA ILE A 179 3.22 23.30 -6.61
C ILE A 179 3.05 22.67 -7.99
N LEU A 180 2.86 21.34 -8.06
CA LEU A 180 2.68 20.63 -9.33
C LEU A 180 1.46 21.14 -10.11
N ALA A 181 0.36 21.41 -9.41
CA ALA A 181 -0.89 21.87 -9.98
C ALA A 181 -0.98 23.40 -10.15
N SER A 182 0.12 24.14 -9.92
CA SER A 182 0.16 25.61 -10.00
C SER A 182 -0.86 26.33 -9.11
N MET A 183 -1.17 25.75 -7.94
CA MET A 183 -2.06 26.31 -6.92
C MET A 183 -1.32 27.22 -5.94
N ASN A 184 -2.06 28.04 -5.18
CA ASN A 184 -1.49 28.90 -4.14
C ASN A 184 -1.16 28.09 -2.87
N ILE A 185 0.14 27.94 -2.60
CA ILE A 185 0.68 27.19 -1.46
C ILE A 185 0.28 27.79 -0.12
N ALA A 186 0.23 29.13 -0.03
CA ALA A 186 -0.06 29.87 1.20
C ALA A 186 -1.57 29.93 1.55
N GLU A 187 -2.45 29.56 0.61
CA GLU A 187 -3.90 29.54 0.84
C GLU A 187 -4.34 28.16 1.36
N HIS A 188 -4.89 28.11 2.58
CA HIS A 188 -5.31 26.88 3.25
C HIS A 188 -6.80 26.85 3.64
N HIS A 189 -7.52 27.95 3.46
CA HIS A 189 -8.88 28.12 3.96
C HIS A 189 -9.94 28.10 2.86
N ARG A 190 -9.52 28.14 1.59
CA ARG A 190 -10.41 28.09 0.42
C ARG A 190 -10.15 26.85 -0.42
N PRO A 191 -11.20 26.24 -0.99
CA PRO A 191 -11.04 25.20 -2.01
C PRO A 191 -10.20 25.72 -3.18
N GLN A 192 -9.34 24.86 -3.73
CA GLN A 192 -8.51 25.14 -4.89
C GLN A 192 -8.56 23.96 -5.84
N ASP A 193 -8.68 24.26 -7.13
CA ASP A 193 -8.69 23.30 -8.23
C ASP A 193 -7.49 23.56 -9.14
N GLY A 194 -6.90 22.49 -9.65
CA GLY A 194 -5.72 22.57 -10.50
C GLY A 194 -5.46 21.24 -11.17
N GLN A 195 -4.58 21.25 -12.16
CA GLN A 195 -4.26 20.09 -12.97
C GLN A 195 -2.76 20.04 -13.21
N PHE A 196 -2.21 18.83 -13.24
CA PHE A 196 -0.83 18.58 -13.62
C PHE A 196 -0.73 17.28 -14.40
N SER A 197 0.38 17.13 -15.13
CA SER A 197 0.71 15.93 -15.88
C SER A 197 2.00 15.33 -15.34
N ILE A 198 2.03 14.02 -15.16
CA ILE A 198 3.20 13.28 -14.68
C ILE A 198 3.41 12.03 -15.54
N LYS A 199 4.67 11.60 -15.68
CA LYS A 199 5.00 10.30 -16.26
C LYS A 199 5.14 9.30 -15.12
N THR A 200 4.31 8.25 -15.16
CA THR A 200 4.33 7.15 -14.19
C THR A 200 5.10 5.97 -14.76
N LYS A 201 5.61 5.10 -13.88
CA LYS A 201 6.25 3.83 -14.26
C LYS A 201 5.28 2.65 -14.32
N GLY A 202 4.00 2.91 -14.02
CA GLY A 202 2.91 1.93 -13.99
C GLY A 202 2.54 1.36 -15.36
#